data_AF-A0A8B9MSY7-F1
#
_entry.id   AF-A0A8B9MSY7-F1
#
_cell.length_a   1.000
_cell.length_b   1.000
_cell.length_c   1.000
_cell.angle_alpha   90.00
_cell.angle_beta   90.00
_cell.angle_gamma   90.00
#
_symmetry.space_group_name_H-M   'P 1'
#
loop_
_entity.id
_entity.type
_entity.pdbx_description
1 polymer ?
#
loop_
_entity_poly.entity_id
_entity_poly.type
_entity_poly.pdbx_seq_one_letter_code
_entity_poly.pdbx_strand_id
1 'polypeptide(L)'
;MQRWPVLLFLAWVCFLFFAGIGLFMSGFLLTRIELASSSSCSDPLVPPPWERQSLPPGSCWAPQRFAKAVLVIIDALSFEFAHFNPAKASPLPYENKLSFLHRLATSQPRHARLYRFRADPPTATMQRIKGLTTGSLPTFIDVGSNFATYAIQEDNLLAQLVQNGRWAVAVSCWDRAHASLWSALTWDLYSPLPGKVTAYNTSALSANSFALLK
;
A
#
# COMPACT_ATOMS: atom_id res chain seq x y z
N MET A 1 17.65 31.17 54.45
CA MET A 1 18.06 30.39 53.26
C MET A 1 17.25 30.84 52.07
N GLN A 2 17.87 31.35 50.99
CA GLN A 2 17.14 31.74 49.78
C GLN A 2 16.79 30.51 48.93
N ARG A 3 15.56 30.01 49.04
CA ARG A 3 15.05 28.91 48.18
C ARG A 3 14.62 29.39 46.79
N TRP A 4 14.37 30.69 46.63
CA TRP A 4 13.95 31.34 45.38
C TRP A 4 14.82 31.01 44.14
N PRO A 5 16.16 31.14 44.15
CA PRO A 5 16.98 30.79 42.98
C PRO A 5 16.87 29.32 42.58
N VAL A 6 16.67 28.40 43.54
CA VAL A 6 16.47 26.96 43.26
C VAL A 6 15.13 26.73 42.56
N LEU A 7 14.07 27.41 42.99
CA LEU A 7 12.75 27.34 42.36
C LEU A 7 12.76 27.94 40.94
N LEU A 8 13.45 29.07 40.73
CA LEU A 8 13.63 29.67 39.40
C LEU A 8 14.41 28.74 38.46
N PHE A 9 15.49 28.12 38.94
CA PHE A 9 16.26 27.14 38.15
C PHE A 9 15.40 25.92 37.78
N LEU A 10 14.65 25.35 38.74
CA LEU A 10 13.77 24.22 38.48
C LEU A 10 12.68 24.57 37.44
N ALA A 11 12.06 25.74 37.56
CA ALA A 11 11.04 26.22 36.61
C ALA A 11 11.62 26.41 35.20
N TRP A 12 12.85 26.94 35.09
CA TRP A 12 13.55 27.09 33.81
C TRP A 12 13.90 25.74 33.17
N VAL A 13 14.38 24.77 33.96
CA VAL A 13 14.62 23.40 33.48
C VAL A 13 13.31 22.74 32.99
N CYS A 14 12.22 22.85 33.76
CA CYS A 14 10.91 22.37 33.32
C CYS A 14 10.44 23.05 32.02
N PHE A 15 10.61 24.37 31.89
CA PHE A 15 10.29 25.09 30.67
C PHE A 15 11.08 24.58 29.45
N LEU A 16 12.38 24.32 29.59
CA LEU A 16 13.19 23.73 28.51
C LEU A 16 12.70 22.34 28.11
N PHE A 17 12.32 21.49 29.06
CA PHE A 17 11.74 20.18 28.76
C PHE A 17 10.40 20.29 28.03
N PHE A 18 9.47 21.15 28.49
CA PHE A 18 8.20 21.35 27.81
C PHE A 18 8.35 21.98 26.41
N ALA A 19 9.28 22.93 26.25
CA ALA A 19 9.60 23.52 24.94
C ALA A 19 10.23 22.50 23.99
N GLY A 20 11.16 21.67 24.48
CA GLY A 20 11.78 20.60 23.71
C GLY A 20 10.77 19.53 23.27
N ILE A 21 9.88 19.11 24.16
CA ILE A 21 8.77 18.19 23.85
C ILE A 21 7.81 18.83 22.83
N GLY A 22 7.45 20.11 23.01
CA GLY A 22 6.58 20.83 22.08
C GLY A 22 7.16 20.90 20.66
N LEU A 23 8.43 21.31 20.54
CA LEU A 23 9.15 21.36 19.27
C LEU A 23 9.26 19.97 18.63
N PHE A 24 9.62 18.95 19.40
CA PHE A 24 9.68 17.56 18.93
C PHE A 24 8.32 17.07 18.40
N MET A 25 7.24 17.24 19.18
CA MET A 25 5.89 16.82 18.77
C MET A 25 5.37 17.58 17.55
N SER A 26 5.77 18.85 17.36
CA SER A 26 5.38 19.65 16.19
C SER A 26 6.19 19.40 14.92
N GLY A 27 7.43 18.89 15.03
CA GLY A 27 8.38 18.81 13.91
C GLY A 27 8.86 17.41 13.53
N PHE A 28 8.86 16.45 14.47
CA PHE A 28 9.35 15.08 14.22
C PHE A 28 8.24 14.13 13.74
N LEU A 29 6.99 14.34 14.20
CA LEU A 29 5.85 13.55 13.77
C LEU A 29 5.33 14.07 12.42
N LEU A 30 5.50 13.27 11.37
CA LEU A 30 4.92 13.54 10.06
C LEU A 30 3.39 13.39 10.12
N THR A 31 2.68 14.47 10.48
CA THR A 31 1.22 14.53 10.45
C THR A 31 0.74 14.67 9.02
N ARG A 32 0.28 13.57 8.42
CA ARG A 32 -0.42 13.61 7.13
C ARG A 32 -1.88 14.02 7.35
N ILE A 33 -2.40 14.83 6.44
CA ILE A 33 -3.83 15.02 6.26
C ILE A 33 -4.34 13.83 5.43
N GLU A 34 -5.14 12.97 6.05
CA GLU A 34 -5.88 11.94 5.33
C GLU A 34 -7.07 12.59 4.62
N LEU A 35 -7.19 12.35 3.30
CA LEU A 35 -8.24 12.97 2.48
C LEU A 35 -9.43 12.02 2.39
N ALA A 36 -10.45 12.26 3.21
CA ALA A 36 -11.69 11.47 3.27
C ALA A 36 -12.64 11.67 2.07
N SER A 37 -12.12 12.11 0.92
CA SER A 37 -12.88 12.29 -0.32
C SER A 37 -12.52 11.19 -1.30
N SER A 38 -13.50 10.38 -1.71
CA SER A 38 -13.36 9.52 -2.88
C SER A 38 -13.28 10.35 -4.15
N SER A 39 -12.46 9.92 -5.10
CA SER A 39 -12.35 10.50 -6.44
C SER A 39 -13.52 10.07 -7.34
N SER A 40 -13.94 10.98 -8.23
CA SER A 40 -15.08 10.81 -9.13
C SER A 40 -14.67 10.78 -10.60
N CYS A 41 -15.45 10.10 -11.44
CA CYS A 41 -15.22 10.08 -12.89
C CYS A 41 -15.41 11.45 -13.58
N SER A 42 -15.99 12.44 -12.87
CA SER A 42 -16.08 13.84 -13.29
C SER A 42 -14.87 14.69 -12.87
N ASP A 43 -13.97 14.16 -12.04
CA ASP A 43 -12.81 14.90 -11.57
C ASP A 43 -11.80 15.10 -12.71
N PRO A 44 -11.28 16.32 -12.91
CA PRO A 44 -10.30 16.59 -13.93
C PRO A 44 -8.91 16.10 -13.50
N LEU A 45 -8.59 14.85 -13.83
CA LEU A 45 -7.19 14.53 -14.11
C LEU A 45 -6.70 15.50 -15.19
N VAL A 46 -5.55 16.14 -15.01
CA VAL A 46 -4.98 17.06 -16.00
C VAL A 46 -4.66 16.30 -17.29
N PRO A 47 -5.44 16.44 -18.38
CA PRO A 47 -5.20 15.71 -19.61
C PRO A 47 -4.18 16.47 -20.46
N PRO A 48 -3.40 15.78 -21.31
CA PRO A 48 -2.77 16.45 -22.44
C PRO A 48 -3.85 17.16 -23.28
N PRO A 49 -3.68 18.45 -23.68
CA PRO A 49 -4.76 19.23 -24.30
C PRO A 49 -5.35 18.68 -25.61
N TRP A 50 -4.72 17.67 -26.20
CA TRP A 50 -5.10 17.03 -27.46
C TRP A 50 -6.04 15.82 -27.30
N GLU A 51 -6.30 15.32 -26.10
CA GLU A 51 -7.00 14.04 -25.90
C GLU A 51 -8.44 14.17 -25.37
N ARG A 52 -9.22 15.12 -25.90
CA ARG A 52 -10.70 15.14 -25.76
C ARG A 52 -11.37 14.09 -26.67
N GLN A 53 -10.92 12.84 -26.58
CA GLN A 53 -11.59 11.70 -27.20
C GLN A 53 -12.77 11.25 -26.32
N SER A 54 -13.88 10.85 -26.94
CA SER A 54 -14.99 10.22 -26.23
C SER A 54 -14.56 8.85 -25.68
N LEU A 55 -14.33 8.75 -24.37
CA LEU A 55 -13.90 7.49 -23.77
C LEU A 55 -14.97 6.39 -23.97
N PRO A 56 -14.56 5.13 -24.18
CA PRO A 56 -15.49 4.00 -24.24
C PRO A 56 -16.38 3.92 -22.99
N PRO A 57 -17.67 3.54 -23.14
CA PRO A 57 -18.56 3.40 -22.00
C PRO A 57 -18.00 2.39 -20.99
N GLY A 58 -17.94 2.79 -19.72
CA GLY A 58 -17.27 2.03 -18.65
C GLY A 58 -15.78 2.34 -18.44
N SER A 59 -15.27 3.42 -19.03
CA SER A 59 -13.95 3.99 -18.71
C SER A 59 -14.04 5.50 -18.43
N CYS A 60 -13.41 5.97 -17.35
CA CYS A 60 -13.55 7.35 -16.86
C CYS A 60 -12.37 8.27 -17.20
N TRP A 61 -11.14 7.76 -17.15
CA TRP A 61 -9.93 8.57 -17.35
C TRP A 61 -8.92 7.98 -18.34
N ALA A 62 -8.93 6.66 -18.54
CA ALA A 62 -8.08 5.97 -19.51
C ALA A 62 -8.83 4.77 -20.11
N PRO A 63 -8.63 4.44 -21.40
CA PRO A 63 -9.32 3.32 -22.04
C PRO A 63 -8.91 1.99 -21.43
N GLN A 64 -9.88 1.09 -21.21
CA GLN A 64 -9.66 -0.21 -20.58
C GLN A 64 -8.80 -1.13 -21.47
N ARG A 65 -7.52 -1.28 -21.14
CA ARG A 65 -6.58 -2.15 -21.90
C ARG A 65 -6.71 -3.65 -21.62
N PHE A 66 -7.27 -4.04 -20.47
CA PHE A 66 -7.38 -5.44 -20.02
C PHE A 66 -8.72 -5.68 -19.31
N ALA A 67 -9.34 -6.85 -19.51
CA ALA A 67 -10.63 -7.19 -18.92
C ALA A 67 -10.55 -7.79 -17.50
N LYS A 68 -9.41 -8.42 -17.17
CA LYS A 68 -9.06 -8.91 -15.82
C LYS A 68 -7.66 -8.38 -15.48
N ALA A 69 -7.41 -8.08 -14.21
CA ALA A 69 -6.09 -7.70 -13.69
C ALA A 69 -5.79 -8.54 -12.43
N VAL A 70 -4.53 -8.89 -12.21
CA VAL A 70 -4.08 -9.69 -11.07
C VAL A 70 -2.88 -9.00 -10.43
N LEU A 71 -3.03 -8.61 -9.16
CA LEU A 71 -1.95 -8.04 -8.36
C LEU A 71 -1.42 -9.14 -7.41
N VAL A 72 -0.15 -9.51 -7.58
CA VAL A 72 0.53 -10.48 -6.71
C VAL A 72 1.52 -9.72 -5.84
N ILE A 73 1.26 -9.69 -4.53
CA ILE A 73 2.16 -9.10 -3.53
C ILE A 73 2.93 -10.24 -2.88
N ILE A 74 4.27 -10.16 -2.93
CA ILE A 74 5.18 -11.12 -2.30
C ILE A 74 5.97 -10.35 -1.25
N ASP A 75 5.75 -10.67 0.03
CA ASP A 75 6.45 -9.98 1.12
C ASP A 75 7.94 -10.35 1.14
N ALA A 76 8.77 -9.45 1.68
CA ALA A 76 10.24 -9.53 1.77
C ALA A 76 11.01 -9.80 0.45
N LEU A 77 10.35 -9.78 -0.72
CA LEU A 77 11.02 -10.04 -2.00
C LEU A 77 11.98 -8.91 -2.41
N SER A 78 13.28 -9.14 -2.21
CA SER A 78 14.34 -8.21 -2.62
C SER A 78 14.51 -8.11 -4.13
N PHE A 79 14.87 -6.93 -4.63
CA PHE A 79 14.98 -6.64 -6.06
C PHE A 79 16.04 -7.49 -6.79
N GLU A 80 17.15 -7.90 -6.15
CA GLU A 80 18.17 -8.75 -6.79
C GLU A 80 17.70 -10.18 -7.11
N PHE A 81 16.63 -10.67 -6.47
CA PHE A 81 16.00 -11.93 -6.90
C PHE A 81 15.41 -11.78 -8.32
N ALA A 82 14.86 -10.61 -8.63
CA ALA A 82 14.16 -10.31 -9.89
C ALA A 82 15.06 -9.67 -10.96
N HIS A 83 16.06 -8.89 -10.55
CA HIS A 83 17.07 -8.37 -11.45
C HIS A 83 17.95 -9.49 -11.97
N PHE A 84 18.30 -9.43 -13.27
CA PHE A 84 19.20 -10.38 -13.91
C PHE A 84 20.42 -9.62 -14.43
N ASN A 85 21.57 -9.91 -13.84
CA ASN A 85 22.86 -9.35 -14.24
C ASN A 85 23.77 -10.48 -14.77
N PRO A 86 24.05 -10.53 -16.09
CA PRO A 86 24.87 -11.58 -16.69
C PRO A 86 26.37 -11.47 -16.38
N ALA A 87 26.85 -10.34 -15.85
CA ALA A 87 28.25 -10.18 -15.44
C ALA A 87 28.58 -10.87 -14.11
N LYS A 88 27.56 -11.25 -13.32
CA LYS A 88 27.73 -12.02 -12.07
C LYS A 88 27.92 -13.51 -12.40
N ALA A 89 29.17 -13.93 -12.63
CA ALA A 89 29.53 -15.33 -12.93
C ALA A 89 29.17 -16.30 -11.78
N SER A 90 29.25 -15.84 -10.53
CA SER A 90 28.89 -16.58 -9.31
C SER A 90 27.86 -15.78 -8.48
N PRO A 91 26.57 -15.74 -8.89
CA PRO A 91 25.56 -14.93 -8.23
C PRO A 91 25.19 -15.49 -6.85
N LEU A 92 25.09 -14.62 -5.85
CA LEU A 92 24.80 -14.96 -4.45
C LEU A 92 23.44 -15.69 -4.29
N PRO A 93 23.14 -16.33 -3.15
CA PRO A 93 21.93 -17.13 -2.96
C PRO A 93 20.60 -16.38 -3.21
N TYR A 94 20.61 -15.04 -3.17
CA TYR A 94 19.46 -14.17 -3.43
C TYR A 94 19.48 -13.45 -4.79
N GLU A 95 20.46 -13.72 -5.67
CA GLU A 95 20.68 -12.98 -6.92
C GLU A 95 20.34 -13.80 -8.18
N ASN A 96 19.83 -13.15 -9.23
CA ASN A 96 19.51 -13.74 -10.54
C ASN A 96 18.49 -14.91 -10.52
N LYS A 97 17.78 -15.14 -9.40
CA LYS A 97 16.98 -16.37 -9.18
C LYS A 97 15.66 -16.41 -9.96
N LEU A 98 14.98 -15.29 -10.14
CA LEU A 98 13.72 -15.18 -10.89
C LEU A 98 13.98 -14.85 -12.37
N SER A 99 14.93 -15.55 -13.00
CA SER A 99 15.39 -15.32 -14.38
C SER A 99 14.28 -15.37 -15.45
N PHE A 100 13.11 -15.94 -15.14
CA PHE A 100 11.94 -15.89 -16.01
C PHE A 100 11.41 -14.45 -16.20
N LEU A 101 11.54 -13.56 -15.21
CA LEU A 101 11.11 -12.17 -15.31
C LEU A 101 11.94 -11.41 -16.34
N HIS A 102 13.27 -11.65 -16.36
CA HIS A 102 14.14 -11.12 -17.40
C HIS A 102 13.79 -11.71 -18.78
N ARG A 103 13.61 -13.03 -18.89
CA ARG A 103 13.19 -13.66 -20.16
C ARG A 103 11.86 -13.10 -20.67
N LEU A 104 10.90 -12.81 -19.80
CA LEU A 104 9.61 -12.21 -20.17
C LEU A 104 9.77 -10.75 -20.63
N ALA A 105 10.54 -9.93 -19.90
CA ALA A 105 10.80 -8.53 -20.28
C ALA A 105 11.58 -8.41 -21.61
N THR A 106 12.53 -9.31 -21.87
CA THR A 106 13.31 -9.35 -23.11
C THR A 106 12.51 -9.89 -24.30
N SER A 107 11.68 -10.93 -24.11
CA SER A 107 10.86 -11.51 -25.18
C SER A 107 9.59 -10.73 -25.49
N GLN A 108 9.02 -10.01 -24.51
CA GLN A 108 7.79 -9.25 -24.66
C GLN A 108 7.92 -7.80 -24.12
N PRO A 109 8.81 -6.96 -24.69
CA PRO A 109 9.11 -5.61 -24.18
C PRO A 109 7.94 -4.61 -24.25
N ARG A 110 6.80 -4.95 -24.87
CA ARG A 110 5.54 -4.17 -24.85
C ARG A 110 4.54 -4.66 -23.79
N HIS A 111 4.76 -5.81 -23.15
CA HIS A 111 3.83 -6.43 -22.20
C HIS A 111 4.45 -6.68 -20.81
N ALA A 112 5.78 -6.76 -20.69
CA ALA A 112 6.49 -6.92 -19.43
C ALA A 112 7.60 -5.88 -19.24
N ARG A 113 7.68 -5.33 -18.03
CA ARG A 113 8.74 -4.41 -17.58
C ARG A 113 9.04 -4.66 -16.10
N LEU A 114 10.32 -4.56 -15.74
CA LEU A 114 10.79 -4.66 -14.36
C LEU A 114 11.10 -3.25 -13.85
N TYR A 115 10.48 -2.86 -12.73
CA TYR A 115 10.72 -1.58 -12.06
C TYR A 115 11.31 -1.80 -10.67
N ARG A 116 12.21 -0.91 -10.24
CA ARG A 116 12.81 -0.95 -8.90
C ARG A 116 12.01 -0.04 -7.96
N PHE A 117 11.09 -0.63 -7.20
CA PHE A 117 10.50 0.06 -6.06
C PHE A 117 11.60 0.32 -5.01
N ARG A 118 11.79 1.60 -4.65
CA ARG A 118 12.45 1.99 -3.40
C ARG A 118 11.34 2.31 -2.43
N ALA A 119 11.40 1.73 -1.24
CA ALA A 119 10.48 2.04 -0.16
C ALA A 119 11.32 2.57 1.00
N ASP A 120 11.07 3.82 1.36
CA ASP A 120 11.73 4.49 2.48
C ASP A 120 11.31 3.86 3.82
N PRO A 121 12.06 4.08 4.91
CA PRO A 121 11.63 3.70 6.25
C PRO A 121 10.33 4.46 6.62
N PRO A 122 9.32 3.81 7.24
CA PRO A 122 9.32 2.47 7.83
C PRO A 122 9.15 1.33 6.82
N THR A 123 9.93 0.25 6.97
CA THR A 123 9.93 -0.89 6.03
C THR A 123 8.83 -1.93 6.29
N ALA A 124 7.77 -1.57 7.02
CA ALA A 124 6.69 -2.48 7.43
C ALA A 124 5.71 -2.81 6.29
N THR A 125 5.29 -4.08 6.21
CA THR A 125 4.44 -4.61 5.13
C THR A 125 3.09 -3.89 5.03
N MET A 126 2.41 -3.67 6.16
CA MET A 126 1.14 -2.93 6.22
C MET A 126 1.22 -1.53 5.59
N GLN A 127 2.28 -0.80 5.90
CA GLN A 127 2.49 0.57 5.43
C GLN A 127 2.67 0.65 3.91
N ARG A 128 3.36 -0.36 3.34
CA ARG A 128 3.53 -0.51 1.90
C ARG A 128 2.26 -0.94 1.20
N ILE A 129 1.42 -1.77 1.84
CA ILE A 129 0.11 -2.14 1.29
C ILE A 129 -0.86 -0.95 1.33
N LYS A 130 -0.96 -0.19 2.44
CA LYS A 130 -1.76 1.05 2.53
C LYS A 130 -1.37 2.03 1.42
N GLY A 131 -0.08 2.36 1.30
CA GLY A 131 0.41 3.27 0.26
C GLY A 131 0.21 2.77 -1.18
N LEU A 132 0.28 1.45 -1.41
CA LEU A 132 0.03 0.86 -2.74
C LEU A 132 -1.45 0.86 -3.11
N THR A 133 -2.37 0.69 -2.15
CA THR A 133 -3.82 0.66 -2.42
C THR A 133 -4.47 2.04 -2.43
N THR A 134 -3.95 3.01 -1.66
CA THR A 134 -4.44 4.41 -1.63
C THR A 134 -3.66 5.34 -2.58
N GLY A 135 -2.46 4.95 -3.00
CA GLY A 135 -1.51 5.84 -3.70
C GLY A 135 -0.81 6.86 -2.78
N SER A 136 -1.00 6.78 -1.47
CA SER A 136 -0.47 7.76 -0.50
C SER A 136 0.90 7.39 0.10
N LEU A 137 1.59 8.39 0.66
CA LEU A 137 2.84 8.19 1.39
C LEU A 137 2.53 7.73 2.83
N PRO A 138 3.10 6.60 3.31
CA PRO A 138 2.91 6.14 4.69
C PRO A 138 3.60 7.07 5.69
N THR A 139 3.04 7.23 6.89
CA THR A 139 3.62 8.08 7.93
C THR A 139 4.15 7.32 9.14
N PHE A 140 4.89 8.03 10.00
CA PHE A 140 5.31 7.50 11.30
C PHE A 140 4.17 7.36 12.30
N ILE A 141 3.05 8.08 12.14
CA ILE A 141 1.87 7.93 13.01
C ILE A 141 1.17 6.61 12.68
N ASP A 142 1.09 6.24 11.41
CA ASP A 142 0.60 4.93 10.97
C ASP A 142 1.41 3.76 11.58
N VAL A 143 2.68 3.98 11.96
CA VAL A 143 3.51 2.93 12.58
C VAL A 143 2.95 2.51 13.95
N GLY A 144 2.40 3.44 14.72
CA GLY A 144 1.68 3.13 15.95
C GLY A 144 0.36 2.39 15.70
N SER A 145 -0.34 2.74 14.61
CA SER A 145 -1.60 2.10 14.24
C SER A 145 -1.46 0.65 13.73
N ASN A 146 -0.25 0.15 13.44
CA ASN A 146 -0.06 -1.29 13.18
C ASN A 146 -0.57 -2.18 14.35
N PHE A 147 -0.65 -1.63 15.57
CA PHE A 147 -1.17 -2.31 16.77
C PHE A 147 -2.67 -2.10 17.02
N ALA A 148 -3.34 -1.21 16.28
CA ALA A 148 -4.74 -0.84 16.49
C ALA A 148 -5.51 -0.91 15.16
N THR A 149 -6.52 -1.77 15.08
CA THR A 149 -7.23 -2.06 13.81
C THR A 149 -8.18 -0.92 13.43
N TYR A 150 -7.64 0.10 12.78
CA TYR A 150 -8.42 1.16 12.13
C TYR A 150 -8.76 0.78 10.68
N ALA A 151 -9.99 1.06 10.26
CA ALA A 151 -10.45 0.90 8.89
C ALA A 151 -9.86 1.99 7.96
N ILE A 152 -9.80 1.72 6.66
CA ILE A 152 -9.17 2.62 5.69
C ILE A 152 -10.25 3.60 5.17
N GLN A 153 -10.41 4.72 5.88
CA GLN A 153 -11.33 5.81 5.51
C GLN A 153 -10.90 6.62 4.29
N GLU A 154 -9.78 6.25 3.66
CA GLU A 154 -9.24 6.88 2.46
C GLU A 154 -9.78 6.26 1.17
N ASP A 155 -9.79 7.05 0.09
CA ASP A 155 -10.00 6.52 -1.24
C ASP A 155 -8.93 5.45 -1.58
N ASN A 156 -9.37 4.33 -2.14
CA ASN A 156 -8.50 3.20 -2.40
C ASN A 156 -8.97 2.38 -3.59
N LEU A 157 -8.01 1.77 -4.29
CA LEU A 157 -8.19 1.01 -5.52
C LEU A 157 -9.28 -0.06 -5.40
N LEU A 158 -9.39 -0.73 -4.25
CA LEU A 158 -10.35 -1.81 -4.06
C LEU A 158 -11.79 -1.28 -3.88
N ALA A 159 -11.98 -0.23 -3.09
CA ALA A 159 -13.25 0.49 -2.99
C ALA A 159 -13.68 1.06 -4.36
N GLN A 160 -12.76 1.71 -5.09
CA GLN A 160 -13.02 2.26 -6.43
C GLN A 160 -13.45 1.19 -7.43
N LEU A 161 -12.81 0.01 -7.45
CA LEU A 161 -13.23 -1.11 -8.31
C LEU A 161 -14.66 -1.55 -8.00
N VAL A 162 -15.01 -1.68 -6.72
CA VAL A 162 -16.33 -2.16 -6.26
C VAL A 162 -17.44 -1.12 -6.46
N GLN A 163 -17.16 0.17 -6.20
CA GLN A 163 -18.07 1.29 -6.47
C GLN A 163 -18.35 1.43 -7.98
N ASN A 164 -17.31 1.32 -8.83
CA ASN A 164 -17.46 1.21 -10.29
C ASN A 164 -18.01 -0.15 -10.76
N GLY A 165 -18.59 -0.92 -9.84
CA GLY A 165 -19.41 -2.10 -10.11
C GLY A 165 -18.65 -3.37 -10.48
N ARG A 166 -17.31 -3.36 -10.43
CA ARG A 166 -16.44 -4.49 -10.79
C ARG A 166 -16.33 -5.48 -9.62
N TRP A 167 -15.83 -6.67 -9.92
CA TRP A 167 -15.65 -7.75 -8.95
C TRP A 167 -14.23 -7.74 -8.40
N ALA A 168 -14.09 -7.86 -7.08
CA ALA A 168 -12.80 -7.94 -6.40
C ALA A 168 -12.67 -9.29 -5.68
N VAL A 169 -11.59 -10.03 -5.97
CA VAL A 169 -11.27 -11.28 -5.27
C VAL A 169 -9.91 -11.14 -4.63
N ALA A 170 -9.86 -11.37 -3.32
CA ALA A 170 -8.67 -11.23 -2.50
C ALA A 170 -8.31 -12.60 -1.91
N VAL A 171 -7.06 -13.05 -2.10
CA VAL A 171 -6.58 -14.33 -1.57
C VAL A 171 -5.32 -14.09 -0.76
N SER A 172 -5.27 -14.61 0.47
CA SER A 172 -4.10 -14.51 1.35
C SER A 172 -3.76 -15.85 2.01
N CYS A 173 -2.48 -16.03 2.33
CA CYS A 173 -1.97 -17.15 3.11
C CYS A 173 -1.69 -16.80 4.58
N TRP A 174 -1.97 -15.56 4.99
CA TRP A 174 -1.67 -15.05 6.32
C TRP A 174 -2.63 -15.64 7.36
N ASP A 175 -2.07 -16.12 8.47
CA ASP A 175 -2.87 -16.65 9.57
C ASP A 175 -3.79 -15.60 10.20
N ARG A 176 -4.88 -16.08 10.83
CA ARG A 176 -5.93 -15.25 11.42
C ARG A 176 -5.45 -14.31 12.54
N ALA A 177 -4.22 -14.49 13.04
CA ALA A 177 -3.55 -13.57 13.97
C ALA A 177 -3.15 -12.23 13.31
N HIS A 178 -2.85 -12.21 12.00
CA HIS A 178 -2.60 -10.98 11.23
C HIS A 178 -3.88 -10.41 10.59
N ALA A 179 -5.05 -10.81 11.10
CA ALA A 179 -6.33 -10.36 10.56
C ALA A 179 -6.62 -8.87 10.80
N SER A 180 -5.83 -8.11 11.55
CA SER A 180 -6.00 -6.64 11.62
C SER A 180 -5.87 -6.01 10.22
N LEU A 181 -4.79 -6.33 9.52
CA LEU A 181 -4.47 -5.83 8.17
C LEU A 181 -5.50 -6.31 7.14
N TRP A 182 -5.82 -7.61 7.17
CA TRP A 182 -6.78 -8.20 6.24
C TRP A 182 -8.20 -7.73 6.52
N SER A 183 -8.63 -7.66 7.79
CA SER A 183 -9.97 -7.18 8.15
C SER A 183 -10.14 -5.68 7.95
N ALA A 184 -9.11 -4.83 8.11
CA ALA A 184 -9.21 -3.44 7.68
C ALA A 184 -9.52 -3.37 6.17
N LEU A 185 -8.69 -4.03 5.35
CA LEU A 185 -8.89 -4.11 3.90
C LEU A 185 -10.22 -4.78 3.48
N THR A 186 -10.75 -5.73 4.27
CA THR A 186 -11.99 -6.46 3.92
C THR A 186 -13.26 -5.96 4.61
N TRP A 187 -13.20 -5.19 5.70
CA TRP A 187 -14.37 -4.55 6.31
C TRP A 187 -14.90 -3.44 5.41
N ASP A 188 -14.02 -2.60 4.86
CA ASP A 188 -14.40 -1.58 3.89
C ASP A 188 -14.96 -2.20 2.59
N LEU A 189 -14.54 -3.42 2.26
CA LEU A 189 -15.11 -4.23 1.17
C LEU A 189 -16.45 -4.90 1.50
N TYR A 190 -16.71 -5.22 2.78
CA TYR A 190 -17.95 -5.86 3.21
C TYR A 190 -19.10 -4.87 3.42
N SER A 191 -18.78 -3.60 3.69
CA SER A 191 -19.73 -2.65 4.27
C SER A 191 -20.74 -2.01 3.29
N PRO A 192 -20.43 -1.69 2.02
CA PRO A 192 -21.38 -0.97 1.16
C PRO A 192 -22.14 -1.85 0.14
N LEU A 193 -21.56 -2.95 -0.34
CA LEU A 193 -22.10 -3.73 -1.47
C LEU A 193 -21.94 -5.26 -1.26
N PRO A 194 -22.86 -5.89 -0.49
CA PRO A 194 -22.80 -7.33 -0.24
C PRO A 194 -22.86 -8.13 -1.56
N GLY A 195 -21.86 -9.00 -1.75
CA GLY A 195 -21.83 -9.97 -2.85
C GLY A 195 -20.83 -9.69 -3.97
N LYS A 196 -20.28 -8.47 -4.14
CA LYS A 196 -19.30 -8.17 -5.21
C LYS A 196 -17.83 -8.44 -4.85
N VAL A 197 -17.58 -8.82 -3.61
CA VAL A 197 -16.24 -9.12 -3.10
C VAL A 197 -16.19 -10.53 -2.54
N THR A 198 -15.09 -11.23 -2.75
CA THR A 198 -14.84 -12.50 -2.06
C THR A 198 -13.40 -12.58 -1.56
N ALA A 199 -13.25 -12.83 -0.25
CA ALA A 199 -11.96 -12.97 0.41
C ALA A 199 -11.74 -14.42 0.84
N TYR A 200 -10.64 -15.03 0.41
CA TYR A 200 -10.26 -16.40 0.76
C TYR A 200 -8.95 -16.42 1.55
N ASN A 201 -8.89 -17.25 2.59
CA ASN A 201 -7.66 -17.49 3.36
C ASN A 201 -7.21 -18.94 3.17
N THR A 202 -6.00 -19.15 2.64
CA THR A 202 -5.48 -20.49 2.31
C THR A 202 -4.97 -21.25 3.53
N SER A 203 -4.80 -20.62 4.70
CA SER A 203 -4.51 -21.34 5.97
C SER A 203 -5.64 -22.30 6.37
N ALA A 204 -6.88 -22.02 5.94
CA ALA A 204 -8.04 -22.88 6.13
C ALA A 204 -8.25 -23.91 5.00
N LEU A 205 -7.44 -23.88 3.93
CA LEU A 205 -7.58 -24.77 2.78
C LEU A 205 -6.54 -25.89 2.85
N SER A 206 -6.98 -27.08 3.24
CA SER A 206 -6.23 -28.32 3.03
C SER A 206 -5.82 -28.45 1.57
N ALA A 207 -4.64 -29.04 1.32
CA ALA A 207 -3.87 -28.90 0.06
C ALA A 207 -4.56 -29.43 -1.23
N ASN A 208 -5.75 -30.01 -1.13
CA ASN A 208 -6.49 -30.67 -2.22
C ASN A 208 -7.62 -29.80 -2.81
N SER A 209 -7.57 -28.46 -2.71
CA SER A 209 -8.68 -27.58 -3.13
C SER A 209 -8.25 -26.31 -3.87
N PHE A 210 -7.42 -26.45 -4.90
CA PHE A 210 -7.18 -25.38 -5.88
C PHE A 210 -8.35 -25.25 -6.86
N ALA A 211 -9.38 -24.50 -6.47
CA ALA A 211 -10.52 -24.18 -7.32
C ALA A 211 -10.17 -23.11 -8.37
N LEU A 212 -9.77 -23.55 -9.57
CA LEU A 212 -9.54 -22.68 -10.73
C LEU A 212 -10.87 -22.15 -11.30
N LEU A 213 -11.34 -21.02 -10.79
CA LEU A 213 -12.44 -20.24 -11.38
C LEU A 213 -11.99 -19.58 -12.69
N LYS A 214 -12.81 -19.71 -13.75
CA LYS A 214 -12.49 -19.26 -15.13
C LYS A 214 -12.62 -17.73 -15.32
#